data_AF-A0A0B0N280-F1
#
_entry.id   AF-A0A0B0N280-F1
#
_cell.length_a   1.000
_cell.length_b   1.000
_cell.length_c   1.000
_cell.angle_alpha   90.00
_cell.angle_beta   90.00
_cell.angle_gamma   90.00
#
_symmetry.space_group_name_H-M   'P 1'
#
loop_
_entity.id
_entity.type
_entity.pdbx_description
1 polymer ?
#
loop_
_entity_poly.entity_id
_entity_poly.type
_entity_poly.pdbx_seq_one_letter_code
_entity_poly.pdbx_strand_id
1 'polypeptide(L)'
;MTSEAREIMEKLKDKTAEYEAIASSDSSVNHEDIDNRIITEQYMPLGSQAQAEVQRLRDQIAQMQASTVEQIAQLRVEAATREAE
;
A
#
# COMPACT_ATOMS: atom_id res chain seq x y z
N MET A 1 38.90 -45.11 27.27
CA MET A 1 38.04 -44.07 26.65
C MET A 1 38.95 -42.91 26.31
N THR A 2 39.12 -42.61 25.03
CA THR A 2 40.18 -41.76 24.49
C THR A 2 39.77 -40.29 24.46
N SER A 3 40.72 -39.39 24.68
CA SER A 3 40.51 -37.93 24.75
C SER A 3 39.83 -37.35 23.51
N GLU A 4 40.08 -37.94 22.33
CA GLU A 4 39.43 -37.58 21.06
C GLU A 4 37.90 -37.73 21.10
N ALA A 5 37.38 -38.81 21.71
CA ALA A 5 35.94 -39.01 21.81
C ALA A 5 35.25 -37.92 22.66
N ARG A 6 35.98 -37.37 23.64
CA ARG A 6 35.51 -36.26 24.48
C ARG A 6 35.53 -34.94 23.72
N GLU A 7 36.58 -34.67 22.96
CA GLU A 7 36.71 -33.47 22.11
C GLU A 7 35.65 -33.43 21.01
N ILE A 8 35.35 -34.58 20.38
CA ILE A 8 34.29 -34.70 19.37
C ILE A 8 32.92 -34.41 19.98
N MET A 9 32.65 -34.92 21.20
CA MET A 9 31.38 -34.68 21.90
C MET A 9 31.19 -33.20 22.24
N GLU A 10 32.27 -32.51 22.65
CA GLU A 10 32.25 -31.09 22.95
C GLU A 10 31.94 -30.26 21.70
N LYS A 11 32.64 -30.51 20.59
CA LYS A 11 32.40 -29.84 19.30
C LYS A 11 31.00 -30.05 18.75
N LEU A 12 30.41 -31.23 18.95
CA LEU A 12 29.03 -31.50 18.54
C LEU A 12 28.04 -30.68 19.36
N LYS A 13 28.28 -30.51 20.66
CA LYS A 13 27.45 -29.73 21.57
C LYS A 13 27.44 -28.25 21.21
N ASP A 14 28.62 -27.69 20.91
CA ASP A 14 28.77 -26.30 20.47
C ASP A 14 28.02 -26.06 19.16
N LYS A 15 28.14 -26.99 18.20
CA LYS A 15 27.48 -26.87 16.90
C LYS A 15 25.95 -27.01 16.98
N THR A 16 25.45 -27.81 17.92
CA THR A 16 24.01 -27.87 18.23
C THR A 16 23.51 -26.54 18.80
N ALA A 17 24.26 -25.93 19.72
CA ALA A 17 23.90 -24.63 20.28
C ALA A 17 23.91 -23.50 19.23
N GLU A 18 24.89 -23.50 18.32
CA GLU A 18 24.92 -22.55 17.19
C GLU A 18 23.70 -22.70 16.27
N TYR A 19 23.32 -23.95 15.95
CA TYR A 19 22.16 -24.23 15.10
C TYR A 19 20.84 -23.78 15.76
N GLU A 20 20.68 -24.02 17.05
CA GLU A 20 19.50 -23.61 17.82
C GLU A 20 19.39 -22.07 17.94
N ALA A 21 20.52 -21.38 18.10
CA ALA A 21 20.56 -19.91 18.12
C ALA A 21 20.12 -19.30 16.78
N ILE A 22 20.57 -19.86 15.65
CA ILE A 22 20.18 -19.41 14.31
C ILE A 22 18.68 -19.65 14.08
N ALA A 23 18.18 -20.86 14.41
CA ALA A 23 16.76 -21.18 14.28
C ALA A 23 15.86 -20.28 15.15
N SER A 24 16.32 -19.95 16.37
CA SER A 24 15.61 -19.01 17.24
C SER A 24 15.56 -17.60 16.65
N SER A 25 16.63 -17.15 15.98
CA SER A 25 16.68 -15.83 15.33
C SER A 25 15.81 -15.75 14.08
N ASP A 26 15.75 -16.81 13.26
CA ASP A 26 14.93 -16.81 12.03
C ASP A 26 13.42 -16.87 12.30
N SER A 27 13.02 -17.40 13.46
CA SER A 27 11.61 -17.38 13.88
C SER A 27 11.15 -16.04 14.49
N SER A 28 12.06 -15.07 14.65
CA SER A 28 11.78 -13.81 15.36
C SER A 28 10.88 -12.83 14.59
N VAL A 29 10.54 -13.12 13.35
CA VAL A 29 9.58 -12.30 12.59
C VAL A 29 8.16 -12.70 13.00
N ASN A 30 7.59 -11.97 13.95
CA ASN A 30 6.21 -12.14 14.38
C ASN A 30 5.24 -11.88 13.20
N HIS A 31 4.32 -12.80 12.95
CA HIS A 31 3.34 -12.68 11.87
C HIS A 31 2.41 -11.47 12.08
N GLU A 32 2.05 -11.18 13.34
CA GLU A 32 1.27 -9.99 13.71
C GLU A 32 2.03 -8.68 13.45
N ASP A 33 3.37 -8.68 13.54
CA ASP A 33 4.17 -7.50 13.20
C ASP A 33 4.22 -7.25 11.68
N ILE A 34 4.20 -8.33 10.88
CA ILE A 34 4.07 -8.23 9.42
C ILE A 34 2.69 -7.67 9.05
N ASP A 35 1.62 -8.24 9.61
CA ASP A 35 0.25 -7.80 9.31
C ASP A 35 0.01 -6.34 9.71
N ASN A 36 0.46 -5.95 10.91
CA ASN A 36 0.36 -4.57 11.38
C ASN A 36 1.16 -3.59 10.50
N ARG A 37 2.35 -3.97 10.05
CA ARG A 37 3.17 -3.17 9.13
C ARG A 37 2.50 -3.04 7.76
N ILE A 38 1.95 -4.13 7.22
CA ILE A 38 1.26 -4.11 5.92
C ILE A 38 0.01 -3.22 5.99
N ILE A 39 -0.79 -3.32 7.05
CA ILE A 39 -1.98 -2.48 7.23
C ILE A 39 -1.60 -0.99 7.34
N THR A 40 -0.59 -0.68 8.16
CA THR A 40 -0.22 0.71 8.49
C THR A 40 0.55 1.40 7.37
N GLU A 41 1.55 0.75 6.81
CA GLU A 41 2.45 1.38 5.83
C GLU A 41 1.93 1.29 4.40
N GLN A 42 1.15 0.25 4.08
CA GLN A 42 0.77 -0.02 2.70
C GLN A 42 -0.70 0.23 2.43
N TYR A 43 -1.62 -0.35 3.21
CA TYR A 43 -3.05 -0.26 2.90
C TYR A 43 -3.67 1.08 3.32
N MET A 44 -3.30 1.64 4.47
CA MET A 44 -3.88 2.91 4.94
C MET A 44 -3.53 4.11 4.02
N PRO A 45 -2.27 4.32 3.60
CA PRO A 45 -1.93 5.41 2.70
C PRO A 45 -2.49 5.19 1.30
N LEU A 46 -2.49 3.95 0.80
CA LEU A 46 -3.04 3.62 -0.51
C LEU A 46 -4.56 3.85 -0.59
N GLY A 47 -5.31 3.47 0.45
CA GLY A 47 -6.74 3.74 0.54
C GLY A 47 -7.04 5.24 0.55
N SER A 48 -6.26 6.00 1.30
CA SER A 48 -6.38 7.47 1.37
C SER A 48 -6.04 8.14 0.03
N GLN A 49 -5.00 7.67 -0.64
CA GLN A 49 -4.58 8.16 -1.95
C GLN A 49 -5.63 7.85 -3.04
N ALA A 50 -6.13 6.61 -3.08
CA ALA A 50 -7.16 6.21 -4.04
C ALA A 50 -8.44 7.03 -3.85
N GLN A 51 -8.84 7.31 -2.62
CA GLN A 51 -9.99 8.16 -2.34
C GLN A 51 -9.77 9.60 -2.80
N ALA A 52 -8.59 10.17 -2.56
CA ALA A 52 -8.24 11.52 -3.00
C ALA A 52 -8.26 11.65 -4.53
N GLU A 53 -7.76 10.64 -5.25
CA GLU A 53 -7.76 10.61 -6.71
C GLU A 53 -9.17 10.47 -7.29
N VAL A 54 -10.01 9.61 -6.69
CA VAL A 54 -11.42 9.50 -7.05
C VAL A 54 -12.16 10.83 -6.83
N GLN A 55 -11.90 11.52 -5.72
CA GLN A 55 -12.53 12.82 -5.46
C GLN A 55 -12.08 13.86 -6.47
N ARG A 56 -10.78 13.93 -6.77
CA ARG A 56 -10.25 14.84 -7.79
C ARG A 56 -10.90 14.61 -9.16
N LEU A 57 -11.05 13.35 -9.57
CA LEU A 57 -11.69 13.01 -10.84
C LEU A 57 -13.17 13.43 -10.86
N ARG A 58 -13.89 13.24 -9.74
CA ARG A 58 -15.28 13.70 -9.61
C ARG A 58 -15.40 15.21 -9.76
N ASP A 59 -14.50 15.95 -9.12
CA ASP A 59 -14.51 17.41 -9.18
C ASP A 59 -14.20 17.90 -10.61
N GLN A 60 -13.27 17.25 -11.32
CA GLN A 60 -12.98 17.53 -12.73
C GLN A 60 -14.18 17.26 -13.64
N ILE A 61 -14.87 16.12 -13.46
CA ILE A 61 -16.08 15.80 -14.22
C ILE A 61 -17.17 16.83 -13.97
N ALA A 62 -17.38 17.22 -12.70
CA ALA A 62 -18.37 18.22 -12.34
C ALA A 62 -18.06 19.58 -12.99
N GLN A 63 -16.79 20.00 -13.01
CA GLN A 63 -16.36 21.23 -13.69
C GLN A 63 -16.60 21.18 -15.20
N MET A 64 -16.24 20.06 -15.85
CA MET A 64 -16.49 19.89 -17.29
C MET A 64 -17.99 19.88 -17.62
N GLN A 65 -18.81 19.27 -16.77
CA GLN A 65 -20.26 19.28 -16.94
C GLN A 65 -20.83 20.69 -16.80
N ALA A 66 -20.40 21.44 -15.78
CA ALA A 66 -20.83 22.82 -15.57
C ALA A 66 -20.47 23.72 -16.77
N SER A 67 -19.23 23.64 -17.26
CA SER A 67 -18.79 24.44 -18.41
C SER A 67 -19.52 24.07 -19.71
N THR A 68 -19.82 22.78 -19.91
CA THR A 68 -20.60 22.33 -21.08
C THR A 68 -22.04 22.85 -21.02
N VAL A 69 -22.68 22.78 -19.85
CA VAL A 69 -24.04 23.29 -19.65
C VAL A 69 -24.09 24.81 -19.88
N GLU A 70 -23.10 25.54 -19.39
CA GLU A 70 -23.00 26.99 -19.60
C GLU A 70 -22.85 27.34 -21.09
N GLN A 71 -21.98 26.65 -21.82
CA GLN A 71 -21.82 26.86 -23.27
C GLN A 71 -23.12 26.56 -24.04
N ILE A 72 -23.84 25.49 -23.69
CA ILE A 72 -25.14 25.18 -24.31
C ILE A 72 -26.14 26.29 -24.04
N ALA A 73 -26.18 26.84 -22.82
CA ALA A 73 -27.07 27.93 -22.48
C ALA A 73 -26.76 29.20 -23.29
N GLN A 74 -25.48 29.56 -23.44
CA GLN A 74 -25.03 30.70 -24.25
C GLN A 74 -25.45 30.54 -25.72
N LEU A 75 -25.19 29.38 -26.33
CA LEU A 75 -25.57 29.11 -27.72
C LEU A 75 -27.08 29.19 -27.94
N ARG A 76 -27.90 28.75 -26.97
CA ARG A 76 -29.36 28.86 -27.04
C ARG A 76 -29.83 30.31 -26.97
N VAL A 77 -29.21 31.13 -26.12
CA VAL A 77 -29.51 32.56 -26.03
C VAL A 77 -29.15 33.25 -27.34
N GLU A 78 -27.96 32.98 -27.89
CA GLU A 78 -27.52 33.55 -29.18
C GLU A 78 -28.45 33.16 -30.33
N ALA A 79 -28.83 31.89 -30.42
CA ALA A 79 -29.79 31.42 -31.42
C ALA A 79 -31.15 32.13 -31.30
N ALA A 80 -31.68 32.25 -30.08
CA ALA A 80 -32.95 32.94 -29.84
C ALA A 80 -32.89 34.45 -30.16
N THR A 81 -31.76 35.12 -29.89
CA THR A 81 -31.57 36.52 -30.28
C THR A 81 -31.52 36.71 -31.80
N ARG A 82 -30.91 35.76 -32.51
CA ARG A 82 -30.80 35.80 -33.99
C ARG A 82 -32.11 35.46 -34.69
N GLU A 83 -32.99 34.66 -34.08
CA GLU A 83 -34.33 34.37 -34.62
C GLU A 83 -35.34 35.50 -34.38
N ALA A 84 -35.06 36.43 -33.46
CA ALA A 84 -35.92 37.56 -33.13
C ALA A 84 -35.59 38.86 -33.91
N GLU A 85 -34.46 38.88 -34.63
CA GLU A 85 -34.09 39.93 -35.61
C GLU A 85 -34.66 39.61 -37.01
#